data_AF-A0A426YDA5-F1
#
_entry.id   AF-A0A426YDA5-F1
#
_cell.length_a   1.000
_cell.length_b   1.000
_cell.length_c   1.000
_cell.angle_alpha   90.00
_cell.angle_beta   90.00
_cell.angle_gamma   90.00
#
_symmetry.space_group_name_H-M   'P 1'
#
loop_
_entity.id
_entity.type
_entity.pdbx_description
1 polymer ?
#
loop_
_entity_poly.entity_id
_entity_poly.type
_entity_poly.pdbx_seq_one_letter_code
_entity_poly.pdbx_strand_id
1 'polypeptide(L)'
;MAKAFLPPGFRFHPTDVELVWYYLKRKIMGKPFHFEAIAEVELYKFAPWDLPDKSQLLSKDLEWYFFCPRDKKYPNGSRINRATDIGYWKATGRDRYVIHDSQTVGMKKTLVFY
;
A
#
# COMPACT_ATOMS: atom_id res chain seq x y z
N MET A 1 -10.21 6.87 17.41
CA MET A 1 -9.26 5.73 17.34
C MET A 1 -8.17 5.96 18.36
N ALA A 2 -7.75 4.93 19.11
CA ALA A 2 -6.75 5.07 20.16
C ALA A 2 -5.40 5.51 19.57
N LYS A 3 -4.93 6.68 19.96
CA LYS A 3 -3.58 7.15 19.67
C LYS A 3 -2.64 6.24 20.44
N ALA A 4 -1.97 5.30 19.76
CA ALA A 4 -0.90 4.53 20.39
C ALA A 4 0.14 5.53 20.91
N PHE A 5 0.35 5.56 22.22
CA PHE A 5 1.36 6.40 22.85
C PHE A 5 2.73 5.78 22.62
N LEU A 6 3.23 5.94 21.39
CA LEU A 6 4.59 5.57 21.04
C LEU A 6 5.54 6.69 21.51
N PRO A 7 6.71 6.36 22.06
CA PRO A 7 7.72 7.35 22.41
C PRO A 7 8.12 8.20 21.20
N PRO A 8 8.59 9.44 21.41
CA PRO A 8 9.14 10.26 20.33
C PRO A 8 10.22 9.50 19.53
N GLY A 9 10.16 9.62 18.20
CA GLY A 9 11.09 8.94 17.28
C GLY A 9 10.58 7.60 16.74
N PHE A 10 9.58 6.97 17.37
CA PHE A 10 8.92 5.81 16.77
C PHE A 10 8.12 6.22 15.53
N ARG A 11 8.33 5.47 14.44
CA ARG A 11 7.70 5.71 13.14
C ARG A 11 7.24 4.39 12.54
N PHE A 12 6.24 4.48 11.67
CA PHE A 12 5.85 3.35 10.85
C PHE A 12 6.76 3.30 9.62
N HIS A 13 7.84 2.52 9.70
CA HIS A 13 8.83 2.37 8.64
C HIS A 13 9.09 0.89 8.33
N PRO A 14 8.08 0.14 7.84
CA PRO A 14 8.22 -1.29 7.57
C PRO A 14 9.12 -1.55 6.36
N THR A 15 9.86 -2.65 6.43
CA THR A 15 10.57 -3.23 5.28
C THR A 15 9.60 -3.81 4.25
N ASP A 16 10.07 -4.02 3.02
CA ASP A 16 9.29 -4.66 1.96
C ASP A 16 8.78 -6.05 2.38
N VAL A 17 9.59 -6.78 3.16
CA VAL A 17 9.23 -8.09 3.73
C VAL A 17 8.12 -7.96 4.76
N GLU A 18 8.19 -7.01 5.70
CA GLU A 18 7.14 -6.81 6.71
C GLU A 18 5.81 -6.39 6.06
N LEU A 19 5.85 -5.50 5.07
CA LEU A 19 4.67 -5.10 4.29
C LEU A 19 3.97 -6.30 3.65
N VAL A 20 4.72 -7.22 3.05
CA VAL A 20 4.13 -8.37 2.34
C VAL A 20 3.80 -9.51 3.30
N TRP A 21 4.79 -9.99 4.05
CA TRP A 21 4.69 -11.21 4.85
C TRP A 21 3.87 -11.04 6.12
N TYR A 22 3.90 -9.85 6.73
CA TYR A 22 3.11 -9.56 7.92
C TYR A 22 1.79 -8.86 7.54
N TYR A 23 1.85 -7.66 6.96
CA TYR A 23 0.66 -6.81 6.78
C TYR A 23 -0.29 -7.36 5.71
N LEU A 24 0.18 -7.52 4.47
CA LEU A 24 -0.66 -7.97 3.36
C LEU A 24 -1.17 -9.40 3.58
N LYS A 25 -0.31 -10.31 4.02
CA LYS A 25 -0.71 -11.70 4.33
C LYS A 25 -1.80 -11.75 5.40
N ARG A 26 -1.67 -11.01 6.50
CA ARG A 26 -2.71 -10.96 7.55
C ARG A 26 -4.01 -10.35 7.03
N LYS A 27 -3.95 -9.28 6.23
CA LYS A 27 -5.14 -8.68 5.59
C LYS A 27 -5.91 -9.71 4.77
N ILE A 28 -5.21 -10.47 3.91
CA ILE A 28 -5.81 -11.50 3.06
C ILE A 28 -6.41 -12.64 3.90
N MET A 29 -5.75 -13.02 4.99
CA MET A 29 -6.22 -14.07 5.90
C MET A 29 -7.32 -13.59 6.88
N GLY A 30 -7.75 -12.32 6.83
CA GLY A 30 -8.70 -11.75 7.79
C GLY A 30 -8.19 -11.74 9.23
N LYS A 31 -6.87 -11.75 9.43
CA LYS A 31 -6.25 -11.75 10.76
C LYS A 31 -6.13 -10.32 11.31
N PRO A 32 -6.37 -10.09 12.60
CA PRO A 32 -6.21 -8.77 13.21
C PRO A 32 -4.74 -8.32 13.21
N PHE A 33 -4.57 -6.99 13.21
CA PHE A 33 -3.28 -6.33 13.40
C PHE A 33 -3.11 -5.92 14.86
N HIS A 34 -1.87 -5.91 15.34
CA HIS A 34 -1.57 -5.31 16.65
C HIS A 34 -1.67 -3.79 16.59
N PHE A 35 -1.42 -3.21 15.41
CA PHE A 35 -1.45 -1.79 15.15
C PHE A 35 -2.04 -1.55 13.76
N GLU A 36 -3.18 -0.87 13.69
CA GLU A 36 -3.86 -0.53 12.44
C GLU A 36 -3.16 0.65 11.77
N ALA A 37 -2.10 0.36 11.02
CA ALA A 37 -1.28 1.35 10.35
C ALA A 37 -1.72 1.68 8.91
N ILE A 38 -2.48 0.80 8.27
CA ILE A 38 -2.73 0.81 6.82
C ILE A 38 -4.24 0.89 6.58
N ALA A 39 -4.70 1.97 5.95
CA ALA A 39 -6.10 2.15 5.57
C ALA A 39 -6.45 1.33 4.33
N GLU A 40 -7.71 0.96 4.16
CA GLU A 40 -8.22 0.41 2.90
C GLU A 40 -8.82 1.53 2.05
N VAL A 41 -8.32 1.68 0.82
CA VAL A 41 -8.68 2.77 -0.08
C VAL A 41 -8.72 2.25 -1.52
N GLU A 42 -9.74 2.65 -2.28
CA GLU A 42 -9.78 2.47 -3.74
C GLU A 42 -8.80 3.45 -4.42
N LEU A 43 -7.50 3.20 -4.27
CA LEU A 43 -6.41 4.14 -4.60
C LEU A 43 -6.54 4.75 -6.00
N TYR A 44 -6.94 3.96 -6.98
CA TYR A 44 -7.05 4.42 -8.39
C TYR A 44 -8.24 5.33 -8.67
N LYS A 45 -9.09 5.64 -7.68
CA LYS A 45 -10.16 6.65 -7.82
C LYS A 45 -9.72 8.06 -7.40
N PHE A 46 -8.50 8.21 -6.88
CA PHE A 46 -8.04 9.47 -6.29
C PHE A 46 -6.74 9.96 -6.92
N ALA A 47 -6.57 11.28 -6.97
CA ALA A 47 -5.29 11.87 -7.30
C ALA A 47 -4.29 11.63 -6.16
N PRO A 48 -2.97 11.59 -6.44
CA PRO A 48 -1.96 11.31 -5.41
C PRO A 48 -2.01 12.28 -4.23
N TRP A 49 -2.32 13.56 -4.48
CA TRP A 49 -2.40 14.59 -3.44
C TRP A 49 -3.66 14.51 -2.56
N ASP A 50 -4.67 13.74 -2.96
CA ASP A 50 -5.86 13.48 -2.15
C ASP A 50 -5.68 12.26 -1.22
N LEU A 51 -4.64 11.45 -1.44
CA LEU A 51 -4.38 10.22 -0.67
C LEU A 51 -3.94 10.48 0.77
N PRO A 52 -3.09 11.48 1.10
CA PRO A 52 -2.65 11.73 2.48
C PRO A 52 -3.80 11.81 3.49
N ASP A 53 -4.90 12.48 3.12
CA ASP A 53 -6.08 12.67 3.97
C ASP A 53 -6.87 11.37 4.22
N LYS A 54 -6.58 10.31 3.47
CA LYS A 54 -7.23 8.98 3.60
C LYS A 54 -6.39 8.01 4.43
N SER A 55 -5.23 8.45 4.92
CA SER A 55 -4.34 7.59 5.68
C SER A 55 -4.85 7.33 7.09
N GLN A 56 -4.58 6.13 7.59
CA GLN A 56 -4.95 5.73 8.95
C GLN A 56 -4.01 6.37 10.00
N LEU A 57 -2.75 6.59 9.63
CA LEU A 57 -1.73 7.14 10.51
C LEU A 57 -1.59 8.64 10.34
N LEU A 58 -1.90 9.37 11.41
CA LEU A 58 -1.54 10.77 11.56
C LEU A 58 -0.06 10.88 11.94
N SER A 59 0.82 10.70 10.94
CA SER A 59 2.27 10.92 11.07
C SER A 59 2.68 12.24 10.42
N LYS A 60 3.85 12.76 10.82
CA LYS A 60 4.56 13.83 10.11
C LYS A 60 5.44 13.28 8.97
N ASP A 61 5.44 11.96 8.77
CA ASP A 61 6.15 11.32 7.67
C ASP A 61 5.49 11.67 6.32
N LEU A 62 6.28 11.64 5.25
CA LEU A 62 5.84 11.93 3.88
C LEU A 62 5.54 10.65 3.09
N GLU A 63 5.23 9.57 3.80
CA GLU A 63 4.91 8.27 3.25
C GLU A 63 3.58 7.78 3.83
N TRP A 64 2.70 7.30 2.95
CA TRP A 64 1.38 6.79 3.33
C TRP A 64 1.18 5.40 2.75
N TYR A 65 0.54 4.54 3.53
CA TYR A 65 0.35 3.13 3.20
C TYR A 65 -1.12 2.81 3.10
N PHE A 66 -1.49 2.13 2.00
CA PHE A 66 -2.86 1.76 1.70
C PHE A 66 -2.95 0.30 1.24
N PHE A 67 -4.00 -0.39 1.68
CA PHE A 67 -4.51 -1.55 0.98
C PHE A 67 -5.43 -1.08 -0.14
N CYS A 68 -5.14 -1.51 -1.36
CA CYS A 68 -5.97 -1.21 -2.52
C CYS A 68 -6.50 -2.52 -3.11
N PRO A 69 -7.81 -2.69 -3.24
CA PRO A 69 -8.39 -3.74 -4.06
C PRO A 69 -7.82 -3.67 -5.48
N ARG A 70 -7.47 -4.83 -6.06
CA ARG A 70 -6.98 -4.88 -7.44
C ARG A 70 -8.17 -4.81 -8.38
N ASP A 71 -8.53 -3.61 -8.82
CA ASP A 71 -9.57 -3.43 -9.82
C ASP A 71 -9.07 -3.83 -11.22
N LYS A 72 -9.79 -4.75 -11.87
CA LYS A 72 -9.44 -5.21 -13.20
C LYS A 72 -10.05 -4.27 -14.23
N LYS A 73 -9.22 -3.75 -15.15
CA LYS A 73 -9.68 -2.91 -16.27
C LYS A 73 -10.71 -3.63 -17.16
N TYR A 74 -10.62 -4.96 -17.25
CA TYR A 74 -11.57 -5.79 -17.98
C TYR A 74 -11.95 -7.00 -17.12
N PRO A 75 -13.21 -7.46 -17.13
CA PRO A 75 -13.67 -8.59 -16.31
C PRO A 75 -12.76 -9.83 -16.40
N ASN A 76 -12.28 -10.14 -17.62
CA ASN A 76 -11.43 -11.29 -17.90
C ASN A 76 -9.94 -10.93 -18.11
N GLY A 77 -9.56 -9.67 -17.88
CA GLY A 77 -8.20 -9.18 -18.11
C GLY A 77 -7.32 -9.22 -16.86
N SER A 78 -6.01 -9.34 -17.07
CA SER A 78 -5.00 -9.18 -16.01
C SER A 78 -4.60 -7.72 -15.77
N ARG A 79 -5.02 -6.82 -16.68
CA ARG A 79 -4.67 -5.39 -16.64
C ARG A 79 -5.47 -4.70 -15.55
N ILE A 80 -4.78 -4.02 -14.65
CA ILE A 80 -5.37 -3.21 -13.58
C ILE A 80 -5.77 -1.84 -14.15
N ASN A 81 -6.93 -1.31 -13.77
CA ASN A 81 -7.26 0.07 -14.09
C ASN A 81 -6.43 1.01 -13.22
N ARG A 82 -5.71 1.93 -13.87
CA ARG A 82 -4.77 2.85 -13.23
C ARG A 82 -5.04 4.31 -13.60
N ALA A 83 -6.15 4.56 -14.28
CA ALA A 83 -6.58 5.90 -14.63
C ALA A 83 -7.46 6.46 -13.51
N THR A 84 -7.32 7.76 -13.28
CA THR A 84 -8.16 8.61 -12.43
C THR A 84 -8.85 9.63 -13.34
N ASP A 85 -9.73 10.47 -12.78
CA ASP A 85 -10.42 11.51 -13.55
C ASP A 85 -9.48 12.55 -14.17
N ILE A 86 -8.30 12.75 -13.58
CA ILE A 86 -7.39 13.85 -13.93
C ILE A 86 -5.98 13.39 -14.34
N GLY A 87 -5.74 12.09 -14.45
CA GLY A 87 -4.42 11.54 -14.74
C GLY A 87 -4.34 10.02 -14.63
N TYR A 88 -3.14 9.45 -14.73
CA TYR A 88 -2.95 7.99 -14.70
C TYR A 88 -1.61 7.57 -14.09
N TRP A 89 -1.62 6.40 -13.45
CA TRP A 89 -0.41 5.78 -12.91
C TRP A 89 0.29 4.90 -13.94
N LYS A 90 1.52 5.27 -14.30
CA LYS A 90 2.38 4.52 -15.22
C LYS A 90 3.46 3.76 -14.46
N ALA A 91 3.65 2.49 -14.77
CA ALA A 91 4.77 1.72 -14.22
C ALA A 91 6.10 2.31 -14.68
N THR A 92 7.07 2.39 -13.76
CA THR A 92 8.43 2.83 -14.04
C THR A 92 9.45 1.93 -13.33
N GLY A 93 10.65 1.85 -13.88
CA GLY A 93 11.73 1.02 -13.34
C GLY A 93 11.51 -0.48 -13.50
N ARG A 94 12.39 -1.26 -12.85
CA ARG A 94 12.31 -2.73 -12.84
C ARG A 94 11.53 -3.21 -11.64
N ASP A 95 10.70 -4.22 -11.87
CA ASP A 95 10.03 -4.95 -10.78
C ASP A 95 11.06 -5.60 -9.86
N ARG A 96 10.79 -5.57 -8.56
CA ARG A 96 11.64 -6.19 -7.54
C ARG A 96 10.90 -7.31 -6.83
N TYR A 97 11.54 -8.45 -6.67
CA TYR A 97 11.00 -9.53 -5.85
C TYR A 97 11.24 -9.26 -4.37
N VAL A 98 10.25 -9.59 -3.55
CA VAL A 98 10.36 -9.57 -2.09
C VAL A 98 10.63 -11.00 -1.65
N ILE A 99 11.80 -11.22 -1.04
CA ILE A 99 12.28 -12.55 -0.64
C ILE A 99 12.28 -12.64 0.88
N HIS A 100 11.70 -13.70 1.43
CA HIS A 100 11.73 -14.06 2.86
C HIS A 100 12.10 -15.54 2.98
N ASP A 101 13.10 -15.87 3.77
CA ASP A 101 13.63 -17.25 3.94
C ASP A 101 13.90 -17.98 2.60
N SER A 102 14.58 -17.30 1.67
CA SER A 102 14.86 -17.80 0.32
C SER A 102 13.64 -18.09 -0.56
N GLN A 103 12.44 -17.69 -0.14
CA GLN A 103 11.20 -17.82 -0.91
C GLN A 103 10.72 -16.45 -1.39
N THR A 104 10.25 -16.39 -2.64
CA THR A 104 9.59 -15.18 -3.14
C THR A 104 8.19 -15.08 -2.54
N VAL A 105 7.97 -14.07 -1.69
CA VAL A 105 6.69 -13.84 -1.01
C VAL A 105 5.85 -12.73 -1.66
N GLY A 106 6.45 -11.92 -2.54
CA GLY A 106 5.76 -10.86 -3.25
C GLY A 106 6.60 -10.15 -4.30
N MET A 107 6.05 -9.07 -4.84
CA MET A 107 6.70 -8.23 -5.83
C MET A 107 6.37 -6.76 -5.57
N LYS A 108 7.37 -5.90 -5.68
CA LYS A 108 7.25 -4.45 -5.60
C LYS A 108 7.36 -3.86 -6.99
N LYS A 109 6.34 -3.07 -7.37
CA LYS A 109 6.30 -2.28 -8.59
C LYS A 109 6.32 -0.80 -8.23
N THR A 110 7.09 -0.01 -8.97
CA THR A 110 7.09 1.45 -8.83
C THR A 110 6.22 2.06 -9.92
N LEU A 111 5.38 3.03 -9.55
CA LEU A 111 4.52 3.76 -10.47
C LEU A 111 4.72 5.26 -10.27
N VAL A 112 4.56 6.02 -11.35
CA VAL A 112 4.57 7.48 -11.36
C VAL A 112 3.24 7.95 -11.93
N PHE A 113 2.63 8.94 -11.27
CA PHE A 113 1.41 9.58 -11.73
C PHE A 113 1.73 10.66 -12.78
N TYR A 114 0.93 10.70 -13.84
CA TYR A 114 0.97 11.67 -14.93
C TYR A 114 -0.39 12.30 -15.14
#